data_AF-A0A2V7KTD6-F1
#
_entry.id   AF-A0A2V7KTD6-F1
#
_cell.length_a   1.000
_cell.length_b   1.000
_cell.length_c   1.000
_cell.angle_alpha   90.00
_cell.angle_beta   90.00
_cell.angle_gamma   90.00
#
_symmetry.space_group_name_H-M   'P 1'
#
loop_
_entity.id
_entity.type
_entity.pdbx_description
1 polymer ?
#
loop_
_entity_poly.entity_id
_entity_poly.type
_entity_poly.pdbx_seq_one_letter_code
_entity_poly.pdbx_strand_id
1 'polypeptide(L)'
;MSHAKFLAGLTATVAAALTVWGCETQRQPVAPVVNGPLFHYNQFECSPLKITGGGRIDYPPGTADKNPPASHEYETFGAHVMSSGQTDANGVCLADKGALEWVDHRPEMEINGHPLNLHATAITFAERATDTDCSDGAAHWGGKLRVQNTGQQDLDFEVWDCDNGEPGVGHDGFAIRVPAIGYEVMCPDPDLPPAEPSCTLTGGNRQFHPTH
;
A
#
# COMPACT_ATOMS: atom_id res chain seq x y z
N MET A 1 -24.63 -87.42 -16.58
CA MET A 1 -23.18 -87.36 -16.90
C MET A 1 -22.81 -85.88 -16.97
N SER A 2 -22.27 -85.31 -15.89
CA SER A 2 -20.83 -85.00 -15.70
C SER A 2 -20.37 -83.91 -16.69
N HIS A 3 -19.88 -82.72 -16.33
CA HIS A 3 -18.99 -82.30 -15.25
C HIS A 3 -19.14 -80.80 -14.92
N ALA A 4 -18.92 -80.44 -13.65
CA ALA A 4 -18.46 -79.12 -13.23
C ALA A 4 -16.92 -79.04 -13.23
N LYS A 5 -16.36 -77.85 -13.49
CA LYS A 5 -15.05 -77.30 -13.03
C LYS A 5 -14.96 -75.83 -13.50
N PHE A 6 -15.07 -74.83 -12.60
CA PHE A 6 -13.97 -74.09 -11.90
C PHE A 6 -13.05 -73.34 -12.90
N LEU A 7 -12.77 -72.02 -12.83
CA LEU A 7 -12.33 -71.20 -11.69
C LEU A 7 -12.52 -69.68 -11.95
N ALA A 8 -12.77 -68.95 -10.84
CA ALA A 8 -12.21 -67.66 -10.37
C ALA A 8 -12.25 -66.38 -11.27
N GLY A 9 -12.50 -65.18 -10.74
CA GLY A 9 -12.67 -64.78 -9.34
C GLY A 9 -12.84 -63.26 -9.16
N LEU A 10 -13.13 -62.91 -7.91
CA LEU A 10 -12.91 -61.63 -7.20
C LEU A 10 -13.75 -60.39 -7.59
N THR A 11 -14.84 -60.25 -6.84
CA THR A 11 -15.22 -59.08 -6.02
C THR A 11 -14.31 -57.84 -6.05
N ALA A 12 -14.87 -56.67 -6.33
CA ALA A 12 -14.75 -55.46 -5.48
C ALA A 12 -15.70 -54.34 -5.96
N THR A 13 -16.74 -54.10 -5.17
CA THR A 13 -17.41 -52.80 -5.07
C THR A 13 -16.44 -51.75 -4.53
N VAL A 14 -16.25 -50.63 -5.23
CA VAL A 14 -15.69 -49.41 -4.64
C VAL A 14 -16.58 -48.22 -4.97
N ALA A 15 -16.99 -47.56 -3.90
CA ALA A 15 -17.85 -46.40 -3.86
C ALA A 15 -17.10 -45.11 -4.22
N ALA A 16 -17.89 -44.16 -4.75
CA ALA A 16 -17.81 -42.71 -4.66
C ALA A 16 -16.44 -42.02 -4.51
N ALA A 17 -16.14 -41.15 -5.48
CA ALA A 17 -15.69 -39.79 -5.18
C ALA A 17 -16.22 -38.86 -6.28
N LEU A 18 -17.38 -38.25 -6.04
CA LEU A 18 -17.75 -37.01 -6.73
C LEU A 18 -16.80 -35.94 -6.17
N THR A 19 -15.71 -35.65 -6.87
CA THR A 19 -14.94 -34.45 -6.59
C THR A 19 -15.78 -33.27 -7.05
N VAL A 20 -16.56 -32.73 -6.12
CA VAL A 20 -17.03 -31.35 -6.20
C VAL A 20 -15.78 -30.50 -6.16
N TRP A 21 -15.27 -30.13 -7.34
CA TRP A 21 -14.47 -28.93 -7.43
C TRP A 21 -15.40 -27.79 -7.01
N GLY A 22 -15.28 -27.39 -5.76
CA GLY A 22 -15.61 -26.03 -5.37
C GLY A 22 -14.79 -25.14 -6.29
N CYS A 23 -15.45 -24.48 -7.24
CA CYS A 23 -14.93 -23.24 -7.75
C CYS A 23 -14.87 -22.29 -6.54
N GLU A 24 -13.75 -22.31 -5.82
CA GLU A 24 -13.34 -21.16 -5.05
C GLU A 24 -13.29 -20.04 -6.07
N THR A 25 -14.31 -19.19 -6.07
CA THR A 25 -14.29 -17.96 -6.86
C THR A 25 -13.04 -17.23 -6.38
N GLN A 26 -11.94 -17.32 -7.14
CA GLN A 26 -10.84 -16.39 -7.00
C GLN A 26 -11.44 -15.03 -7.37
N ARG A 27 -12.04 -14.37 -6.38
CA ARG A 27 -12.41 -12.98 -6.46
C ARG A 27 -11.09 -12.23 -6.50
N GLN A 28 -10.56 -12.07 -7.70
CA GLN A 28 -9.72 -10.93 -8.01
C GLN A 28 -10.55 -9.71 -7.56
N PRO A 29 -10.05 -8.85 -6.66
CA PRO A 29 -10.73 -7.60 -6.38
C PRO A 29 -10.79 -6.82 -7.70
N VAL A 30 -11.96 -6.79 -8.31
CA VAL A 30 -12.23 -5.91 -9.44
C VAL A 30 -12.46 -4.53 -8.82
N ALA A 31 -11.37 -3.79 -8.64
CA ALA A 31 -11.46 -2.37 -8.35
C ALA A 31 -12.03 -1.64 -9.58
N PRO A 32 -12.78 -0.55 -9.39
CA PRO A 32 -13.34 0.23 -10.49
C PRO A 32 -12.23 0.78 -11.40
N VAL A 33 -12.51 0.82 -12.70
CA VAL A 33 -11.62 1.43 -13.70
C VAL A 33 -11.64 2.95 -13.51
N VAL A 34 -10.58 3.50 -12.90
CA VAL A 34 -10.36 4.95 -12.87
C VAL A 34 -9.60 5.34 -14.13
N ASN A 35 -10.28 6.06 -15.04
CA ASN A 35 -9.70 6.57 -16.28
C ASN A 35 -9.10 7.97 -16.01
N GLY A 36 -7.77 8.10 -15.94
CA GLY A 36 -7.07 9.38 -16.04
C GLY A 36 -5.85 9.50 -15.11
N PRO A 37 -4.81 10.26 -15.48
CA PRO A 37 -3.66 10.48 -14.61
C PRO A 37 -4.03 11.49 -13.53
N LEU A 38 -3.83 11.16 -12.26
CA LEU A 38 -4.08 12.06 -11.12
C LEU A 38 -2.84 12.06 -10.21
N PHE A 39 -1.77 12.76 -10.61
CA PHE A 39 -0.56 12.94 -9.79
C PHE A 39 -0.08 14.38 -9.94
N HIS A 40 -0.08 15.17 -8.85
CA HIS A 40 0.17 16.62 -8.93
C HIS A 40 1.02 17.19 -7.79
N TYR A 41 2.17 16.55 -7.52
CA TYR A 41 3.39 17.35 -7.35
C TYR A 41 3.93 17.54 -8.76
N ASN A 42 4.01 18.77 -9.26
CA ASN A 42 4.52 19.03 -10.61
C ASN A 42 5.97 19.51 -10.58
N GLN A 43 6.52 19.81 -9.40
CA GLN A 43 7.89 20.28 -9.24
C GLN A 43 8.63 19.51 -8.14
N PHE A 44 9.52 18.64 -8.61
CA PHE A 44 10.39 17.87 -7.75
C PHE A 44 11.84 18.29 -7.91
N GLU A 45 12.59 18.18 -6.82
CA GLU A 45 14.04 18.34 -6.85
C GLU A 45 14.75 17.15 -6.19
N CYS A 46 15.89 16.77 -6.77
CA CYS A 46 16.82 15.83 -6.14
C CYS A 46 17.71 16.59 -5.17
N SER A 47 17.20 16.87 -3.98
CA SER A 47 17.96 17.47 -2.88
C SER A 47 18.12 16.47 -1.74
N PRO A 48 19.14 16.62 -0.87
CA PRO A 48 19.20 15.90 0.38
C PRO A 48 17.87 15.99 1.14
N LEU A 49 17.31 14.85 1.54
CA LEU A 49 16.11 14.79 2.36
C LEU A 49 16.12 13.55 3.24
N LYS A 50 15.44 13.67 4.38
CA LYS A 50 14.98 12.55 5.18
C LYS A 50 13.57 12.85 5.64
N ILE A 51 12.66 11.91 5.48
CA ILE A 51 11.34 11.97 6.12
C ILE A 51 11.09 10.67 6.88
N THR A 52 10.56 10.76 8.09
CA THR A 52 10.37 9.62 8.98
C THR A 52 9.12 9.79 9.84
N GLY A 53 8.60 8.68 10.36
CA GLY A 53 7.49 8.68 11.29
C GLY A 53 6.54 7.53 11.00
N GLY A 54 5.28 7.73 11.32
CA GLY A 54 4.23 6.75 11.11
C GLY A 54 2.92 7.32 11.59
N GLY A 55 1.83 6.69 11.21
CA GLY A 55 0.54 7.24 11.52
C GLY A 55 -0.60 6.30 11.30
N ARG A 56 -1.78 6.90 11.45
CA ARG A 56 -3.07 6.31 11.21
C ARG A 56 -3.86 7.27 10.32
N ILE A 57 -4.63 6.69 9.42
CA ILE A 57 -5.61 7.37 8.59
C ILE A 57 -6.92 6.62 8.81
N ASP A 58 -8.01 7.33 9.07
CA ASP A 58 -9.32 6.70 9.27
C ASP A 58 -10.19 6.85 8.03
N TYR A 59 -11.07 5.88 7.80
CA TYR A 59 -11.99 5.91 6.68
C TYR A 59 -13.33 6.61 7.07
N PRO A 60 -13.92 7.44 6.20
CA PRO A 60 -13.36 7.93 4.95
C PRO A 60 -12.17 8.88 5.19
N PRO A 61 -11.11 8.78 4.37
CA PRO A 61 -9.90 9.55 4.60
C PRO A 61 -10.09 11.02 4.21
N GLY A 62 -9.20 11.89 4.70
CA GLY A 62 -9.22 13.33 4.40
C GLY A 62 -9.80 14.21 5.52
N THR A 63 -10.04 13.64 6.71
CA THR A 63 -10.40 14.41 7.91
C THR A 63 -9.47 14.06 9.07
N ALA A 64 -9.46 14.90 10.10
CA ALA A 64 -8.74 14.62 11.35
C ALA A 64 -9.57 13.74 12.32
N ASP A 65 -10.79 13.33 11.93
CA ASP A 65 -11.68 12.55 12.77
C ASP A 65 -11.19 11.11 12.88
N LYS A 66 -11.27 10.56 14.10
CA LYS A 66 -10.73 9.24 14.41
C LYS A 66 -11.85 8.27 14.75
N ASN A 67 -11.92 7.15 14.04
CA ASN A 67 -12.85 6.08 14.34
C ASN A 67 -12.42 5.30 15.59
N PRO A 68 -13.37 4.69 16.32
CA PRO A 68 -13.04 3.76 17.40
C PRO A 68 -12.15 2.61 16.87
N PRO A 69 -11.07 2.21 17.57
CA PRO A 69 -10.23 1.10 17.11
C PRO A 69 -10.98 -0.21 16.86
N ALA A 70 -12.11 -0.42 17.54
CA ALA A 70 -12.96 -1.59 17.38
C ALA A 70 -13.77 -1.61 16.06
N SER A 71 -13.86 -0.50 15.31
CA SER A 71 -14.52 -0.51 13.99
C SER A 71 -13.64 -1.10 12.89
N HIS A 72 -12.32 -1.07 13.08
CA HIS A 72 -11.33 -1.50 12.08
C HIS A 72 -11.38 -0.67 10.78
N GLU A 73 -12.05 0.49 10.79
CA GLU A 73 -12.16 1.40 9.64
C GLU A 73 -11.00 2.40 9.60
N TYR A 74 -9.78 1.88 9.47
CA TYR A 74 -8.56 2.68 9.43
C TYR A 74 -7.37 1.92 8.85
N GLU A 75 -6.38 2.68 8.40
CA GLU A 75 -5.07 2.22 7.99
C GLU A 75 -4.00 2.69 8.99
N THR A 76 -2.90 1.95 9.10
CA THR A 76 -1.74 2.33 9.92
C THR A 76 -0.46 2.12 9.14
N PHE A 77 0.54 2.95 9.38
CA PHE A 77 1.82 2.80 8.71
C PHE A 77 3.01 3.24 9.57
N GLY A 78 4.18 2.70 9.25
CA GLY A 78 5.48 3.19 9.67
C GLY A 78 6.35 3.35 8.44
N ALA A 79 6.96 4.52 8.27
CA ALA A 79 7.69 4.85 7.06
C ALA A 79 8.87 5.78 7.31
N HIS A 80 9.98 5.50 6.64
CA HIS A 80 11.07 6.46 6.49
C HIS A 80 11.75 6.33 5.14
N VAL A 81 12.29 7.44 4.65
CA VAL A 81 13.14 7.46 3.46
C VAL A 81 14.24 8.51 3.62
N MET A 82 15.41 8.24 3.04
CA MET A 82 16.57 9.12 3.00
C MET A 82 17.13 9.15 1.58
N SER A 83 17.48 10.33 1.09
CA SER A 83 18.15 10.51 -0.21
C SER A 83 19.17 11.62 -0.12
N SER A 84 20.41 11.34 -0.52
CA SER A 84 21.56 12.24 -0.69
C SER A 84 21.41 13.28 -1.79
N GLY A 85 20.26 13.31 -2.48
CA GLY A 85 20.04 14.19 -3.64
C GLY A 85 20.83 13.76 -4.88
N GLN A 86 21.33 12.53 -4.90
CA GLN A 86 22.01 11.99 -6.09
C GLN A 86 21.00 11.59 -7.16
N THR A 87 21.42 11.69 -8.42
CA THR A 87 20.67 11.19 -9.56
C THR A 87 21.39 10.02 -10.19
N ASP A 88 20.62 9.10 -10.77
CA ASP A 88 21.18 8.08 -11.67
C ASP A 88 21.51 8.67 -13.05
N ALA A 89 22.05 7.83 -13.95
CA ALA A 89 22.39 8.24 -15.31
C ALA A 89 21.18 8.69 -16.16
N ASN A 90 19.95 8.40 -15.72
CA ASN A 90 18.71 8.78 -16.38
C ASN A 90 18.05 10.01 -15.74
N GLY A 91 18.65 10.57 -14.68
CA GLY A 91 18.12 11.72 -13.95
C GLY A 91 17.09 11.36 -12.87
N VAL A 92 16.95 10.10 -12.47
CA VAL A 92 16.06 9.66 -11.38
C VAL A 92 16.71 10.00 -10.04
N CYS A 93 15.99 10.67 -9.14
CA CYS A 93 16.46 10.93 -7.77
C CYS A 93 16.54 9.61 -7.00
N LEU A 94 17.75 9.24 -6.57
CA LEU A 94 17.99 7.97 -5.90
C LEU A 94 17.64 8.05 -4.40
N ALA A 95 16.97 7.04 -3.89
CA ALA A 95 16.90 6.81 -2.45
C ALA A 95 18.14 6.06 -1.97
N ASP A 96 18.74 6.51 -0.86
CA ASP A 96 19.87 5.80 -0.24
C ASP A 96 19.38 4.67 0.67
N LYS A 97 18.29 4.94 1.39
CA LYS A 97 17.67 4.04 2.37
C LYS A 97 16.19 4.35 2.52
N GLY A 98 15.42 3.36 2.92
CA GLY A 98 14.10 3.57 3.46
C GLY A 98 13.38 2.27 3.79
N ALA A 99 12.21 2.41 4.38
CA ALA A 99 11.30 1.31 4.67
C ALA A 99 9.87 1.83 4.72
N LEU A 100 8.94 0.94 4.40
CA LEU A 100 7.50 1.14 4.55
C LEU A 100 6.89 -0.16 5.08
N GLU A 101 6.11 -0.04 6.14
CA GLU A 101 5.09 -1.01 6.52
C GLU A 101 3.75 -0.28 6.52
N TRP A 102 2.78 -0.83 5.80
CA TRP A 102 1.43 -0.29 5.68
C TRP A 102 0.43 -1.41 5.93
N VAL A 103 -0.53 -1.15 6.79
CA VAL A 103 -1.57 -2.11 7.18
C VAL A 103 -2.94 -1.46 7.05
N ASP A 104 -3.79 -2.05 6.21
CA ASP A 104 -5.19 -1.66 6.07
C ASP A 104 -6.07 -2.62 6.86
N HIS A 105 -6.70 -2.10 7.91
CA HIS A 105 -7.49 -2.91 8.85
C HIS A 105 -8.92 -3.11 8.40
N ARG A 106 -9.36 -2.45 7.31
CA ARG A 106 -10.76 -2.51 6.87
C ARG A 106 -11.17 -3.95 6.56
N PRO A 107 -12.32 -4.41 7.08
CA PRO A 107 -12.77 -5.79 6.88
C PRO A 107 -12.86 -6.20 5.39
N GLU A 108 -13.21 -5.27 4.50
CA GLU A 108 -13.28 -5.51 3.06
C GLU A 108 -11.91 -5.68 2.38
N MET A 109 -10.83 -5.23 3.03
CA MET A 109 -9.46 -5.36 2.55
C MET A 109 -8.75 -6.59 3.12
N GLU A 110 -9.40 -7.35 4.01
CA GLU A 110 -8.80 -8.53 4.61
C GLU A 110 -8.47 -9.60 3.56
N ILE A 111 -7.29 -10.20 3.73
CA ILE A 111 -6.83 -11.34 2.95
C ILE A 111 -6.60 -12.50 3.91
N ASN A 112 -7.36 -13.58 3.72
CA ASN A 112 -7.32 -14.78 4.57
C ASN A 112 -7.61 -14.48 6.06
N GLY A 113 -8.54 -13.56 6.35
CA GLY A 113 -8.94 -13.20 7.71
C GLY A 113 -7.90 -12.36 8.47
N HIS A 114 -7.00 -11.71 7.73
CA HIS A 114 -5.98 -10.81 8.27
C HIS A 114 -5.99 -9.49 7.50
N PRO A 115 -5.73 -8.35 8.17
CA PRO A 115 -5.54 -7.05 7.52
C PRO A 115 -4.58 -7.13 6.34
N LEU A 116 -4.85 -6.37 5.27
CA LEU A 116 -3.90 -6.23 4.17
C LEU A 116 -2.62 -5.61 4.72
N ASN A 117 -1.48 -6.30 4.55
CA ASN A 117 -0.18 -5.84 5.00
C ASN A 117 0.78 -5.74 3.82
N LEU A 118 1.25 -4.52 3.56
CA LEU A 118 2.19 -4.17 2.52
C LEU A 118 3.52 -3.80 3.16
N HIS A 119 4.61 -4.33 2.62
CA HIS A 119 5.96 -4.06 3.12
C HIS A 119 6.90 -3.77 1.96
N ALA A 120 7.57 -2.61 1.99
CA ALA A 120 8.58 -2.28 0.98
C ALA A 120 9.77 -3.26 1.01
N THR A 121 10.07 -3.88 -0.12
CA THR A 121 11.27 -4.70 -0.31
C THR A 121 12.46 -3.86 -0.79
N ALA A 122 12.19 -2.73 -1.45
CA ALA A 122 13.19 -1.74 -1.82
C ALA A 122 12.56 -0.35 -1.97
N ILE A 123 13.26 0.68 -1.50
CA ILE A 123 12.98 2.07 -1.88
C ILE A 123 13.99 2.44 -2.95
N THR A 124 13.52 2.82 -4.13
CA THR A 124 14.38 3.03 -5.30
C THR A 124 14.52 4.48 -5.68
N PHE A 125 13.54 5.31 -5.34
CA PHE A 125 13.58 6.74 -5.60
C PHE A 125 13.00 7.53 -4.43
N ALA A 126 13.49 8.75 -4.27
CA ALA A 126 12.94 9.74 -3.37
C ALA A 126 13.32 11.14 -3.84
N GLU A 127 12.33 12.01 -3.94
CA GLU A 127 12.46 13.36 -4.43
C GLU A 127 11.67 14.32 -3.55
N ARG A 128 12.21 15.53 -3.37
CA ARG A 128 11.56 16.56 -2.56
C ARG A 128 10.51 17.27 -3.40
N ALA A 129 9.29 17.37 -2.87
CA ALA A 129 8.27 18.23 -3.47
C ALA A 129 8.57 19.69 -3.13
N THR A 130 8.54 20.57 -4.14
CA THR A 130 8.82 22.01 -3.99
C THR A 130 7.60 22.89 -4.21
N ASP A 131 6.55 22.36 -4.83
CA ASP A 131 5.25 23.00 -5.05
C ASP A 131 4.19 22.42 -4.10
N THR A 132 4.36 22.68 -2.80
CA THR A 132 3.60 22.03 -1.71
C THR A 132 3.30 23.07 -0.61
N ASP A 133 2.21 22.89 0.14
CA ASP A 133 1.85 23.72 1.30
C ASP A 133 2.26 23.10 2.65
N CYS A 134 2.84 21.89 2.65
CA CYS A 134 3.59 21.32 3.77
C CYS A 134 4.63 22.30 4.31
N SER A 135 4.36 22.85 5.49
CA SER A 135 5.20 23.90 6.07
C SER A 135 6.63 23.48 6.39
N ASP A 136 6.86 22.23 6.82
CA ASP A 136 8.20 21.71 7.13
C ASP A 136 8.81 20.94 5.94
N GLY A 137 7.99 20.31 5.12
CA GLY A 137 8.36 19.83 3.79
C GLY A 137 7.62 18.57 3.34
N ALA A 138 7.75 18.23 2.06
CA ALA A 138 7.16 17.02 1.49
C ALA A 138 8.12 16.25 0.61
N ALA A 139 7.82 14.96 0.43
CA ALA A 139 8.55 14.06 -0.44
C ALA A 139 7.61 13.16 -1.24
N HIS A 140 8.04 12.84 -2.45
CA HIS A 140 7.50 11.75 -3.25
C HIS A 140 8.55 10.65 -3.36
N TRP A 141 8.17 9.43 -3.05
CA TRP A 141 9.11 8.33 -3.01
C TRP A 141 8.40 7.00 -3.24
N GLY A 142 9.18 5.97 -3.55
CA GLY A 142 8.61 4.68 -3.86
C GLY A 142 9.64 3.65 -4.24
N GLY A 143 9.14 2.53 -4.76
CA GLY A 143 9.98 1.42 -5.18
C GLY A 143 9.19 0.13 -5.26
N LYS A 144 9.73 -0.92 -4.66
CA LYS A 144 9.16 -2.27 -4.70
C LYS A 144 8.62 -2.68 -3.35
N LEU A 145 7.46 -3.34 -3.35
CA LEU A 145 6.88 -3.93 -2.15
C LEU A 145 6.41 -5.37 -2.35
N ARG A 146 6.14 -6.02 -1.21
CA ARG A 146 5.45 -7.29 -1.12
C ARG A 146 4.12 -7.14 -0.37
N VAL A 147 3.13 -7.94 -0.79
CA VAL A 147 1.91 -8.17 -0.03
C VAL A 147 2.16 -9.37 0.88
N GLN A 148 2.26 -9.13 2.19
CA GLN A 148 2.62 -10.16 3.17
C GLN A 148 1.62 -11.32 3.20
N ASN A 149 0.33 -11.00 3.06
CA ASN A 149 -0.76 -11.98 3.19
C ASN A 149 -0.78 -13.00 2.04
N THR A 150 -0.29 -12.63 0.85
CA THR A 150 -0.32 -13.47 -0.36
C THR A 150 1.06 -13.92 -0.81
N GLY A 151 2.11 -13.24 -0.36
CA GLY A 151 3.47 -13.44 -0.85
C GLY A 151 3.71 -12.88 -2.26
N GLN A 152 2.79 -12.10 -2.84
CA GLN A 152 3.05 -11.31 -4.06
C GLN A 152 4.17 -10.30 -3.79
N GLN A 153 5.10 -10.12 -4.72
CA GLN A 153 6.33 -9.35 -4.53
C GLN A 153 6.64 -8.52 -5.77
N ASP A 154 7.64 -7.65 -5.66
CA ASP A 154 8.16 -6.77 -6.72
C ASP A 154 7.09 -5.85 -7.33
N LEU A 155 6.05 -5.53 -6.55
CA LEU A 155 5.00 -4.61 -6.96
C LEU A 155 5.51 -3.18 -6.82
N ASP A 156 5.29 -2.37 -7.86
CA ASP A 156 5.57 -0.94 -7.80
C ASP A 156 4.61 -0.24 -6.85
N PHE A 157 5.16 0.69 -6.08
CA PHE A 157 4.38 1.58 -5.23
C PHE A 157 4.97 2.97 -5.18
N GLU A 158 4.11 3.92 -4.85
CA GLU A 158 4.42 5.34 -4.69
C GLU A 158 3.77 5.86 -3.42
N VAL A 159 4.43 6.82 -2.78
CA VAL A 159 4.00 7.52 -1.57
C VAL A 159 4.17 9.02 -1.75
N TRP A 160 3.15 9.76 -1.29
CA TRP A 160 3.20 11.21 -1.10
C TRP A 160 3.18 11.47 0.40
N ASP A 161 4.18 12.17 0.89
CA ASP A 161 4.48 12.30 2.30
C ASP A 161 4.66 13.77 2.66
N CYS A 162 3.82 14.28 3.57
CA CYS A 162 3.76 15.67 3.95
C CYS A 162 4.00 15.85 5.46
N ASP A 163 4.97 16.68 5.80
CA ASP A 163 5.14 17.21 7.15
C ASP A 163 4.67 18.67 7.17
N ASN A 164 3.59 18.91 7.92
CA ASN A 164 2.97 20.23 8.02
C ASN A 164 3.19 20.88 9.40
N GLY A 165 4.35 20.62 10.00
CA GLY A 165 4.84 21.41 11.13
C GLY A 165 4.55 20.77 12.48
N GLU A 166 3.53 21.26 13.20
CA GLU A 166 3.28 20.78 14.56
C GLU A 166 3.01 19.26 14.57
N PRO A 167 3.80 18.46 15.30
CA PRO A 167 3.62 17.01 15.31
C PRO A 167 2.23 16.66 15.83
N GLY A 168 1.48 15.88 15.05
CA GLY A 168 0.24 15.28 15.53
C GLY A 168 -0.89 15.25 14.51
N VAL A 169 -2.05 14.87 15.05
CA VAL A 169 -3.30 14.69 14.30
C VAL A 169 -3.73 15.97 13.62
N GLY A 170 -4.16 15.87 12.36
CA GLY A 170 -4.78 16.99 11.65
C GLY A 170 -3.82 17.88 10.85
N HIS A 171 -2.51 17.60 10.91
CA HIS A 171 -1.49 18.44 10.28
C HIS A 171 -0.78 17.70 9.15
N ASP A 172 -0.17 16.57 9.48
CA ASP A 172 0.62 15.80 8.54
C ASP A 172 -0.25 15.03 7.55
N GLY A 173 0.35 14.70 6.41
CA GLY A 173 -0.32 14.01 5.32
C GLY A 173 0.46 12.79 4.85
N PHE A 174 -0.26 11.73 4.49
CA PHE A 174 0.34 10.56 3.85
C PHE A 174 -0.62 9.94 2.85
N ALA A 175 -0.11 9.52 1.71
CA ALA A 175 -0.87 8.79 0.71
C ALA A 175 -0.01 7.70 0.08
N ILE A 176 -0.67 6.63 -0.38
CA ILE A 176 -0.01 5.47 -0.98
C ILE A 176 -0.80 5.01 -2.20
N ARG A 177 -0.07 4.54 -3.21
CA ARG A 177 -0.63 3.90 -4.39
C ARG A 177 0.16 2.65 -4.75
N VAL A 178 -0.55 1.56 -5.05
CA VAL A 178 -0.01 0.28 -5.54
C VAL A 178 -0.81 -0.17 -6.76
N PRO A 179 -0.46 0.31 -7.97
CA PRO A 179 -1.29 0.12 -9.16
C PRO A 179 -1.56 -1.33 -9.53
N ALA A 180 -0.57 -2.22 -9.33
CA ALA A 180 -0.66 -3.62 -9.73
C ALA A 180 -1.79 -4.41 -9.03
N ILE A 181 -2.26 -3.93 -7.87
CA ILE A 181 -3.37 -4.52 -7.11
C ILE A 181 -4.57 -3.57 -7.01
N GLY A 182 -4.56 -2.45 -7.76
CA GLY A 182 -5.64 -1.45 -7.73
C GLY A 182 -5.87 -0.84 -6.34
N TYR A 183 -4.81 -0.71 -5.54
CA TYR A 183 -4.90 -0.19 -4.18
C TYR A 183 -4.40 1.25 -4.11
N GLU A 184 -5.20 2.13 -3.52
CA GLU A 184 -4.83 3.52 -3.29
C GLU A 184 -5.54 4.09 -2.06
N VAL A 185 -4.82 4.91 -1.30
CA VAL A 185 -5.37 5.81 -0.28
C VAL A 185 -4.80 7.18 -0.58
N MET A 186 -5.63 8.02 -1.21
CA MET A 186 -5.28 9.34 -1.72
C MET A 186 -6.44 10.30 -1.46
N CYS A 187 -6.12 11.54 -1.06
CA CYS A 187 -7.09 12.57 -0.72
C CYS A 187 -6.81 13.85 -1.50
N PRO A 188 -7.06 13.89 -2.82
CA PRO A 188 -6.88 15.10 -3.60
C PRO A 188 -7.88 16.16 -3.15
N ASP A 189 -7.41 17.33 -2.73
CA ASP A 189 -8.27 18.49 -2.51
C ASP A 189 -8.66 19.11 -3.88
N PRO A 190 -9.96 19.12 -4.26
CA PRO A 190 -10.38 19.66 -5.54
C PRO A 190 -10.35 21.21 -5.61
N ASP A 191 -10.26 21.89 -4.46
CA ASP A 191 -10.40 23.33 -4.33
C ASP A 191 -9.06 24.07 -4.15
N LEU A 192 -7.96 23.35 -3.88
CA LEU A 192 -6.61 23.89 -3.80
C LEU A 192 -5.77 23.48 -5.02
N PRO A 193 -5.41 24.39 -5.94
CA PRO A 193 -4.35 24.12 -6.90
C PRO A 193 -3.03 24.74 -6.41
N PRO A 194 -1.93 23.98 -6.25
CA PRO A 194 -1.80 22.52 -6.36
C PRO A 194 -2.16 21.80 -5.05
N ALA A 195 -3.09 20.83 -5.08
CA ALA A 195 -3.47 20.06 -3.90
C ALA A 195 -2.58 18.84 -3.75
N GLU A 196 -1.99 18.73 -2.57
CA GLU A 196 -1.28 17.54 -2.14
C GLU A 196 -2.26 16.36 -2.10
N PRO A 197 -1.95 15.19 -2.70
CA PRO A 197 -2.86 14.05 -2.67
C PRO A 197 -2.82 13.32 -1.32
N SER A 198 -2.20 13.91 -0.31
CA SER A 198 -1.93 13.31 0.98
C SER A 198 -3.20 13.33 1.84
N CYS A 199 -3.49 12.22 2.52
CA CYS A 199 -4.60 12.16 3.45
C CYS A 199 -4.14 12.61 4.84
N THR A 200 -4.91 13.50 5.47
CA THR A 200 -4.65 13.98 6.83
C THR A 200 -4.52 12.83 7.82
N LEU A 201 -3.47 12.86 8.64
CA LEU A 201 -3.28 11.86 9.69
C LEU A 201 -4.27 12.07 10.84
N THR A 202 -4.91 10.98 11.25
CA THR A 202 -5.81 10.91 12.42
C THR A 202 -5.08 10.43 13.68
N GLY A 203 -3.80 10.06 13.52
CA GLY A 203 -2.88 9.64 14.57
C GLY A 203 -1.44 9.58 14.06
N GLY A 204 -0.48 9.78 14.97
CA GLY A 204 0.95 9.76 14.63
C GLY A 204 1.48 11.09 14.11
N ASN A 205 2.60 11.05 13.40
CA ASN A 205 3.26 12.23 12.84
C ASN A 205 4.27 11.87 11.74
N ARG A 206 4.64 12.88 10.95
CA ARG A 206 5.78 12.91 10.03
C ARG A 206 6.85 13.88 10.58
N GLN A 207 8.08 13.69 10.12
CA GLN A 207 9.23 14.53 10.47
C GLN A 207 10.15 14.62 9.25
N PHE A 208 10.14 15.78 8.60
CA PHE A 208 10.96 16.12 7.48
C PHE A 208 12.25 16.80 7.96
N HIS A 209 13.35 16.43 7.33
CA HIS A 209 14.65 17.05 7.53
C HIS A 209 15.30 17.30 6.17
N PRO A 210 15.64 18.55 5.83
CA PRO A 210 16.26 18.92 4.54
C PRO A 210 17.74 18.51 4.43
N THR A 211 18.27 17.76 5.39
CA THR A 211 19.65 17.28 5.44
C THR A 211 19.68 15.93 6.17
N HIS A 212 20.46 14.96 5.68
CA HIS A 212 20.79 13.72 6.40
C HIS A 212 22.27 13.36 6.21
#